data_AF-F8IGP2-F1
#
_entry.id   AF-F8IGP2-F1
#
_cell.length_a   1.000
_cell.length_b   1.000
_cell.length_c   1.000
_cell.angle_alpha   90.00
_cell.angle_beta   90.00
_cell.angle_gamma   90.00
#
_symmetry.space_group_name_H-M   'P 1'
#
loop_
_entity.id
_entity.type
_entity.pdbx_description
1 polymer ?
#
loop_
_entity_poly.entity_id
_entity_poly.type
_entity_poly.pdbx_seq_one_letter_code
_entity_poly.pdbx_strand_id
1 'polypeptide(L)'
;MKKMAWKTALALAAAAPMAAMGPTVFAAQQTYKYYPTVIVVNDVPQSTPEHIVAPDPFGGGTGQATSFLPIYYVDKALAQLGIQAEWNGGKGVLNLVAPSTVKVSYPSSVESVPITSGTMVIEVNGKPVIYAPRITYQDYGAKDETTFVPIYYLEQALGDMGVQTDWQNGSEWDMTLQSVAASSNQSATYETQQQMADAMWQLFDGLPKMEHEWNVPSLVTVNGNATIQDETTYGGAGVVTGYPTMQQVGVTPDPNAPVTTGQVATWLADWAAYAVPYTNGGLAPSGNVQTFLTYQGVTDPFTWAEDNDLFQGTGITDPNAQLTTSEAQTVLSNLQWWLDGYKEQNGVYTLHAPIGYGVAGGLSPENQQAYRIAVRAFNQIKLWLVGNQMNVELPYTGDSQDYYNVAAAHVPEDVTTEYYAPSVSLSNASQYEGGTTISFAKPTGLFGITIGMGQVTMNYPDVVPDITVDSSR
;
A
#
# COMPACT_ATOMS: atom_id res chain seq x y z
N MET A 1 79.68 -25.25 -31.40
CA MET A 1 79.74 -26.53 -32.15
C MET A 1 79.38 -27.68 -31.22
N LYS A 2 78.24 -28.35 -31.44
CA LYS A 2 78.10 -29.81 -31.41
C LYS A 2 76.68 -30.16 -31.86
N LYS A 3 76.63 -30.98 -32.92
CA LYS A 3 75.47 -31.59 -33.55
C LYS A 3 74.97 -32.79 -32.73
N MET A 4 73.77 -33.24 -33.07
CA MET A 4 73.21 -34.62 -33.09
C MET A 4 71.85 -34.64 -32.36
N ALA A 5 70.71 -34.69 -33.04
CA ALA A 5 70.13 -35.76 -33.86
C ALA A 5 69.84 -37.05 -33.06
N TRP A 6 68.55 -37.37 -32.84
CA TRP A 6 68.00 -38.68 -33.22
C TRP A 6 66.47 -38.66 -33.27
N LYS A 7 65.95 -39.33 -34.29
CA LYS A 7 64.56 -39.64 -34.61
C LYS A 7 63.96 -40.77 -33.74
N THR A 8 62.62 -40.77 -33.73
CA THR A 8 61.67 -41.91 -33.73
C THR A 8 61.52 -42.80 -32.49
N ALA A 9 60.32 -42.78 -31.92
CA ALA A 9 59.52 -44.00 -31.70
C ALA A 9 58.02 -43.65 -31.71
N LEU A 10 57.30 -44.27 -32.65
CA LEU A 10 55.86 -44.32 -32.76
C LEU A 10 55.34 -45.34 -31.73
N ALA A 11 54.51 -44.91 -30.79
CA ALA A 11 53.75 -45.81 -29.93
C ALA A 11 52.27 -45.41 -30.01
N LEU A 12 51.51 -46.24 -30.72
CA LEU A 12 50.06 -46.21 -30.79
C LEU A 12 49.53 -46.71 -29.44
N ALA A 13 49.12 -45.81 -28.56
CA ALA A 13 48.37 -46.15 -27.36
C ALA A 13 46.95 -45.61 -27.52
N ALA A 14 45.98 -46.51 -27.65
CA ALA A 14 44.57 -46.20 -27.57
C ALA A 14 44.25 -45.72 -26.14
N ALA A 15 44.26 -44.41 -25.94
CA ALA A 15 43.75 -43.79 -24.72
C ALA A 15 42.25 -43.59 -24.88
N ALA A 16 41.47 -44.26 -24.02
CA ALA A 16 40.07 -43.91 -23.81
C ALA A 16 39.97 -42.41 -23.46
N PRO A 17 38.98 -41.66 -23.97
CA PRO A 17 38.73 -40.31 -23.49
C PRO A 17 38.30 -40.40 -22.03
N MET A 18 39.24 -40.20 -21.10
CA MET A 18 38.88 -39.73 -19.77
C MET A 18 38.26 -38.36 -19.96
N ALA A 19 36.94 -38.29 -19.86
CA ALA A 19 36.23 -37.04 -19.74
C ALA A 19 36.84 -36.31 -18.53
N ALA A 20 37.62 -35.27 -18.80
CA ALA A 20 38.07 -34.36 -17.77
C ALA A 20 36.80 -33.71 -17.20
N MET A 21 36.36 -34.18 -16.03
CA MET A 21 35.40 -33.44 -15.23
C MET A 21 36.13 -32.16 -14.82
N GLY A 22 35.94 -31.11 -15.62
CA GLY A 22 36.40 -29.78 -15.25
C GLY A 22 35.78 -29.43 -13.91
N PRO A 23 36.52 -28.80 -12.98
CA PRO A 23 35.94 -28.33 -11.74
C PRO A 23 34.80 -27.37 -12.09
N THR A 24 33.57 -27.80 -11.82
CA THR A 24 32.43 -26.89 -11.70
C THR A 24 32.71 -26.02 -10.49
N VAL A 25 33.31 -24.85 -10.76
CA VAL A 25 33.41 -23.78 -9.78
C VAL A 25 31.97 -23.34 -9.52
N PHE A 26 31.38 -23.82 -8.42
CA PHE A 26 30.13 -23.28 -7.92
C PHE A 26 30.42 -21.82 -7.59
N ALA A 27 29.85 -20.89 -8.36
CA ALA A 27 29.87 -19.48 -8.02
C ALA A 27 29.24 -19.35 -6.63
N ALA A 28 30.00 -18.83 -5.67
CA ALA A 28 29.47 -18.58 -4.34
C ALA A 28 28.24 -17.67 -4.47
N GLN A 29 27.10 -18.13 -3.96
CA GLN A 29 25.88 -17.36 -3.97
C GLN A 29 26.11 -16.12 -3.07
N GLN A 30 26.01 -14.94 -3.67
CA GLN A 30 26.13 -13.68 -2.92
C GLN A 30 24.98 -13.61 -1.93
N THR A 31 25.28 -13.27 -0.68
CA THR A 31 24.28 -13.02 0.37
C THR A 31 24.29 -11.54 0.70
N TYR A 32 23.13 -10.90 0.63
CA TYR A 32 22.98 -9.49 0.96
C TYR A 32 22.35 -9.30 2.33
N LYS A 33 22.74 -8.22 3.03
CA LYS A 33 22.02 -7.74 4.22
C LYS A 33 20.93 -6.78 3.77
N TYR A 34 19.75 -6.94 4.34
CA TYR A 34 18.63 -6.03 4.15
C TYR A 34 18.61 -4.91 5.18
N TYR A 35 18.07 -3.77 4.79
CA TYR A 35 17.95 -2.56 5.58
C TYR A 35 16.55 -1.97 5.41
N PRO A 36 15.87 -1.56 6.49
CA PRO A 36 14.55 -0.96 6.39
C PRO A 36 14.63 0.37 5.61
N THR A 37 13.59 0.63 4.80
CA THR A 37 13.45 1.85 4.00
C THR A 37 12.03 2.35 4.14
N VAL A 38 11.82 3.67 4.15
CA VAL A 38 10.52 4.29 3.89
C VAL A 38 10.57 4.93 2.52
N ILE A 39 9.58 4.68 1.67
CA ILE A 39 9.39 5.44 0.43
C ILE A 39 8.27 6.45 0.66
N VAL A 40 8.56 7.72 0.49
CA VAL A 40 7.65 8.83 0.70
C VAL A 40 7.40 9.52 -0.64
N VAL A 41 6.14 9.77 -0.98
CA VAL A 41 5.76 10.48 -2.20
C VAL A 41 4.87 11.66 -1.86
N ASN A 42 5.28 12.87 -2.25
CA ASN A 42 4.59 14.11 -1.92
C ASN A 42 4.28 14.23 -0.41
N ASP A 43 5.28 14.00 0.43
CA ASP A 43 5.18 13.99 1.90
C ASP A 43 4.22 12.91 2.48
N VAL A 44 3.77 11.94 1.66
CA VAL A 44 2.94 10.82 2.08
C VAL A 44 3.73 9.51 2.00
N PRO A 45 3.97 8.83 3.13
CA PRO A 45 4.56 7.49 3.15
C PRO A 45 3.74 6.51 2.30
N GLN A 46 4.40 5.82 1.36
CA GLN A 46 3.76 4.88 0.42
C GLN A 46 4.02 3.42 0.76
N SER A 47 5.23 3.11 1.19
CA SER A 47 5.63 1.74 1.53
C SER A 47 6.89 1.75 2.38
N THR A 48 7.18 0.63 3.03
CA THR A 48 8.36 0.48 3.89
C THR A 48 9.21 -0.75 3.54
N PRO A 49 9.69 -0.86 2.30
CA PRO A 49 10.41 -2.06 1.84
C PRO A 49 11.78 -2.19 2.50
N GLU A 50 12.36 -3.39 2.37
CA GLU A 50 13.77 -3.56 2.70
C GLU A 50 14.67 -3.41 1.46
N HIS A 51 15.67 -2.53 1.55
CA HIS A 51 16.68 -2.34 0.51
C HIS A 51 17.93 -3.17 0.81
N ILE A 52 18.75 -3.41 -0.21
CA ILE A 52 20.10 -3.98 -0.05
C ILE A 52 21.15 -2.92 -0.36
N VAL A 53 22.30 -3.00 0.30
CA VAL A 53 23.45 -2.14 0.02
C VAL A 53 24.56 -2.98 -0.62
N ALA A 54 25.03 -2.56 -1.79
CA ALA A 54 26.12 -3.24 -2.50
C ALA A 54 27.04 -2.24 -3.21
N PRO A 55 28.32 -2.56 -3.43
CA PRO A 55 29.21 -1.75 -4.26
C PRO A 55 28.64 -1.59 -5.67
N ASP A 56 28.64 -0.36 -6.19
CA ASP A 56 28.24 -0.07 -7.57
C ASP A 56 29.20 -0.78 -8.56
N PRO A 57 28.72 -1.78 -9.32
CA PRO A 57 29.54 -2.50 -10.28
C PRO A 57 30.16 -1.62 -11.36
N PHE A 58 29.54 -0.48 -11.71
CA PHE A 58 30.06 0.43 -12.72
C PHE A 58 31.28 1.21 -12.23
N GLY A 59 31.44 1.39 -10.92
CA GLY A 59 32.66 1.94 -10.32
C GLY A 59 33.82 0.96 -10.22
N GLY A 60 33.66 -0.28 -10.71
CA GLY A 60 34.66 -1.34 -10.66
C GLY A 60 35.03 -1.73 -9.23
N GLY A 61 36.28 -2.14 -9.00
CA GLY A 61 36.78 -2.53 -7.67
C GLY A 61 36.81 -1.40 -6.62
N THR A 62 36.49 -0.17 -7.03
CA THR A 62 36.41 1.03 -6.17
C THR A 62 35.01 1.64 -6.14
N GLY A 63 34.01 0.91 -6.65
CA GLY A 63 32.62 1.35 -6.66
C GLY A 63 32.14 1.71 -5.26
N GLN A 64 31.55 2.90 -5.14
CA GLN A 64 30.91 3.31 -3.90
C GLN A 64 29.70 2.42 -3.64
N ALA A 65 29.40 2.17 -2.37
CA ALA A 65 28.19 1.45 -2.02
C ALA A 65 26.95 2.27 -2.43
N THR A 66 25.95 1.61 -3.01
CA THR A 66 24.66 2.21 -3.31
C THR A 66 23.54 1.30 -2.79
N SER A 67 22.40 1.92 -2.46
CA SER A 67 21.20 1.24 -2.01
C SER A 67 20.39 0.80 -3.23
N PHE A 68 19.89 -0.42 -3.22
CA PHE A 68 19.03 -0.97 -4.25
C PHE A 68 17.68 -1.36 -3.65
N LEU A 69 16.59 -0.93 -4.31
CA LEU A 69 15.22 -1.24 -3.91
C LEU A 69 14.60 -2.30 -4.83
N PRO A 70 13.73 -3.19 -4.30
CA PRO A 70 12.97 -4.09 -5.14
C PRO A 70 12.04 -3.32 -6.08
N ILE A 71 12.04 -3.70 -7.36
CA ILE A 71 11.37 -2.94 -8.44
C ILE A 71 9.86 -2.79 -8.24
N TYR A 72 9.23 -3.72 -7.52
CA TYR A 72 7.80 -3.66 -7.20
C TYR A 72 7.42 -2.41 -6.39
N TYR A 73 8.24 -2.06 -5.40
CA TYR A 73 8.00 -0.87 -4.56
C TYR A 73 8.34 0.42 -5.30
N VAL A 74 9.32 0.37 -6.21
CA VAL A 74 9.61 1.48 -7.13
C VAL A 74 8.41 1.75 -8.03
N ASP A 75 7.81 0.73 -8.64
CA ASP A 75 6.62 0.87 -9.49
C ASP A 75 5.44 1.47 -8.72
N LYS A 76 5.12 0.92 -7.53
CA LYS A 76 4.08 1.45 -6.65
C LYS A 76 4.25 2.92 -6.32
N ALA A 77 5.47 3.34 -5.97
CA ALA A 77 5.75 4.72 -5.61
C ALA A 77 5.68 5.66 -6.82
N LEU A 78 6.18 5.24 -7.98
CA LEU A 78 6.12 6.04 -9.21
C LEU A 78 4.69 6.19 -9.74
N ALA A 79 3.83 5.20 -9.55
CA ALA A 79 2.42 5.28 -9.91
C ALA A 79 1.70 6.45 -9.20
N GLN A 80 2.11 6.79 -7.98
CA GLN A 80 1.57 7.93 -7.22
C GLN A 80 1.96 9.29 -7.81
N LEU A 81 3.02 9.34 -8.61
CA LEU A 81 3.42 10.49 -9.40
C LEU A 81 2.78 10.49 -10.80
N GLY A 82 1.90 9.53 -11.10
CA GLY A 82 1.34 9.30 -12.42
C GLY A 82 2.36 8.76 -13.44
N ILE A 83 3.50 8.26 -12.98
CA ILE A 83 4.56 7.67 -13.81
C ILE A 83 4.41 6.15 -13.74
N GLN A 84 4.09 5.52 -14.86
CA GLN A 84 4.00 4.06 -14.90
C GLN A 84 5.39 3.45 -15.12
N ALA A 85 5.77 2.45 -14.33
CA ALA A 85 7.03 1.75 -14.50
C ALA A 85 6.82 0.36 -15.14
N GLU A 86 7.42 0.12 -16.30
CA GLU A 86 7.31 -1.14 -17.02
C GLU A 86 8.64 -1.90 -16.99
N TRP A 87 8.69 -2.99 -16.22
CA TRP A 87 9.87 -3.84 -16.15
C TRP A 87 9.85 -4.98 -17.17
N ASN A 88 10.87 -5.05 -18.02
CA ASN A 88 11.14 -6.19 -18.88
C ASN A 88 12.44 -6.89 -18.46
N GLY A 89 12.32 -7.83 -17.52
CA GLY A 89 13.47 -8.57 -16.97
C GLY A 89 14.31 -9.32 -18.02
N GLY A 90 13.66 -9.89 -19.04
CA GLY A 90 14.32 -10.62 -20.12
C GLY A 90 15.14 -9.74 -21.06
N LYS A 91 14.76 -8.46 -21.20
CA LYS A 91 15.52 -7.47 -21.99
C LYS A 91 16.37 -6.54 -21.14
N GLY A 92 16.23 -6.56 -19.81
CA GLY A 92 16.90 -5.63 -18.89
C GLY A 92 16.50 -4.18 -19.14
N VAL A 93 15.22 -3.92 -19.42
CA VAL A 93 14.69 -2.58 -19.70
C VAL A 93 13.66 -2.22 -18.63
N LEU A 94 13.89 -1.11 -17.92
CA LEU A 94 12.88 -0.44 -17.10
C LEU A 94 12.42 0.80 -17.86
N ASN A 95 11.20 0.77 -18.39
CA ASN A 95 10.64 1.90 -19.12
C ASN A 95 9.70 2.69 -18.19
N LEU A 96 10.05 3.95 -17.93
CA LEU A 96 9.23 4.90 -17.19
C LEU A 96 8.34 5.66 -18.18
N VAL A 97 7.04 5.44 -18.13
CA VAL A 97 6.07 6.12 -18.98
C VAL A 97 5.62 7.38 -18.26
N ALA A 98 6.12 8.52 -18.74
CA ALA A 98 5.77 9.82 -18.18
C ALA A 98 4.38 10.26 -18.67
N PRO A 99 3.53 10.83 -17.81
CA PRO A 99 2.27 11.41 -18.27
C PRO A 99 2.54 12.61 -19.18
N SER A 100 1.62 12.92 -20.09
CA SER A 100 1.80 14.00 -21.09
C SER A 100 2.06 15.39 -20.50
N THR A 101 1.74 15.59 -19.21
CA THR A 101 2.00 16.80 -18.44
C THR A 101 3.45 16.94 -17.99
N VAL A 102 4.21 15.85 -17.92
CA VAL A 102 5.62 15.81 -17.49
C VAL A 102 6.54 16.11 -18.66
N LYS A 103 7.35 17.17 -18.54
CA LYS A 103 8.39 17.49 -19.52
C LYS A 103 9.65 16.70 -19.18
N VAL A 104 10.07 15.86 -20.11
CA VAL A 104 11.29 15.05 -19.97
C VAL A 104 12.47 15.78 -20.60
N SER A 105 13.52 16.01 -19.82
CA SER A 105 14.81 16.55 -20.24
C SER A 105 15.74 15.41 -20.64
N TYR A 106 15.67 14.98 -21.89
CA TYR A 106 16.54 13.91 -22.38
C TYR A 106 18.01 14.32 -22.42
N PRO A 107 18.95 13.47 -21.95
CA PRO A 107 20.37 13.70 -22.12
C PRO A 107 20.75 13.71 -23.61
N SER A 108 21.74 14.53 -23.96
CA SER A 108 22.19 14.67 -25.37
C SER A 108 22.78 13.38 -25.95
N SER A 109 23.34 12.52 -25.09
CA SER A 109 23.83 11.19 -25.41
C SER A 109 23.86 10.34 -24.16
N VAL A 110 23.57 9.05 -24.30
CA VAL A 110 23.71 8.05 -23.24
C VAL A 110 24.78 7.04 -23.69
N GLU A 111 25.82 6.85 -22.88
CA GLU A 111 26.83 5.85 -23.15
C GLU A 111 26.21 4.45 -23.02
N SER A 112 26.27 3.66 -24.10
CA SER A 112 25.65 2.35 -24.13
C SER A 112 26.48 1.32 -23.38
N VAL A 113 25.84 0.63 -22.44
CA VAL A 113 26.42 -0.52 -21.73
C VAL A 113 25.73 -1.80 -22.22
N PRO A 114 26.47 -2.90 -22.48
CA PRO A 114 25.85 -4.17 -22.84
C PRO A 114 24.84 -4.62 -21.76
N ILE A 115 23.63 -4.98 -22.19
CA ILE A 115 22.61 -5.51 -21.28
C ILE A 115 22.90 -6.99 -20.96
N THR A 116 22.97 -7.31 -19.68
CA THR A 116 23.33 -8.63 -19.13
C THR A 116 22.43 -8.94 -17.93
N SER A 117 22.69 -10.03 -17.19
CA SER A 117 21.99 -10.28 -15.93
C SER A 117 22.28 -9.22 -14.87
N GLY A 118 23.45 -8.58 -14.89
CA GLY A 118 23.85 -7.56 -13.90
C GLY A 118 23.69 -6.11 -14.35
N THR A 119 23.15 -5.87 -15.56
CA THR A 119 23.00 -4.53 -16.13
C THR A 119 21.61 -4.34 -16.72
N MET A 120 21.14 -3.10 -16.71
CA MET A 120 19.86 -2.68 -17.28
C MET A 120 19.96 -1.30 -17.92
N VAL A 121 18.94 -0.94 -18.68
CA VAL A 121 18.71 0.43 -19.16
C VAL A 121 17.42 0.95 -18.53
N ILE A 122 17.45 2.19 -18.08
CA ILE A 122 16.27 2.96 -17.71
C ILE A 122 15.92 3.85 -18.91
N GLU A 123 14.71 3.68 -19.40
CA GLU A 123 14.14 4.45 -20.50
C GLU A 123 13.03 5.37 -19.98
N VAL A 124 12.83 6.51 -20.62
CA VAL A 124 11.65 7.35 -20.40
C VAL A 124 10.89 7.51 -21.70
N ASN A 125 9.65 7.03 -21.75
CA ASN A 125 8.83 6.94 -22.96
C ASN A 125 9.54 6.21 -24.11
N GLY A 126 10.18 5.08 -23.81
CA GLY A 126 10.90 4.24 -24.78
C GLY A 126 12.20 4.83 -25.32
N LYS A 127 12.76 5.85 -24.66
CA LYS A 127 14.06 6.42 -25.00
C LYS A 127 15.05 6.23 -23.83
N PRO A 128 16.23 5.64 -24.05
CA PRO A 128 17.26 5.51 -23.02
C PRO A 128 17.62 6.86 -22.41
N VAL A 129 17.62 6.93 -21.08
CA VAL A 129 18.14 8.08 -20.33
C VAL A 129 19.39 7.71 -19.55
N ILE A 130 19.46 6.49 -19.01
CA ILE A 130 20.65 6.01 -18.28
C ILE A 130 20.76 4.48 -18.30
N TYR A 131 21.98 3.96 -18.24
CA TYR A 131 22.24 2.55 -17.95
C TYR A 131 22.61 2.40 -16.48
N ALA A 132 22.17 1.30 -15.86
CA ALA A 132 22.36 1.05 -14.44
C ALA A 132 22.78 -0.40 -14.20
N PRO A 133 23.47 -0.69 -13.08
CA PRO A 133 23.56 -2.05 -12.58
C PRO A 133 22.18 -2.52 -12.09
N ARG A 134 21.99 -3.84 -12.03
CA ARG A 134 20.85 -4.46 -11.35
C ARG A 134 21.29 -5.69 -10.58
N ILE A 135 20.54 -6.04 -9.55
CA ILE A 135 20.75 -7.27 -8.78
C ILE A 135 19.46 -8.09 -8.85
N THR A 136 19.56 -9.38 -9.17
CA THR A 136 18.44 -10.30 -9.00
C THR A 136 18.65 -11.05 -7.69
N TYR A 137 17.70 -10.90 -6.77
CA TYR A 137 17.77 -11.50 -5.44
C TYR A 137 16.36 -11.68 -4.88
N GLN A 138 16.22 -12.50 -3.84
CA GLN A 138 14.94 -12.68 -3.15
C GLN A 138 14.49 -11.35 -2.52
N ASP A 139 13.21 -11.03 -2.58
CA ASP A 139 12.68 -9.90 -1.80
C ASP A 139 12.51 -10.31 -0.33
N TYR A 140 12.61 -9.37 0.61
CA TYR A 140 12.40 -9.71 2.02
C TYR A 140 10.94 -10.10 2.25
N GLY A 141 10.71 -11.30 2.79
CA GLY A 141 9.36 -11.84 3.00
C GLY A 141 8.72 -12.51 1.77
N ALA A 142 9.21 -12.27 0.55
CA ALA A 142 8.74 -12.98 -0.64
C ALA A 142 9.52 -14.29 -0.85
N LYS A 143 8.89 -15.27 -1.51
CA LYS A 143 9.56 -16.53 -1.88
C LYS A 143 10.29 -16.46 -3.23
N ASP A 144 9.92 -15.51 -4.07
CA ASP A 144 10.42 -15.38 -5.43
C ASP A 144 11.51 -14.31 -5.54
N GLU A 145 12.41 -14.50 -6.51
CA GLU A 145 13.42 -13.49 -6.84
C GLU A 145 12.78 -12.29 -7.55
N THR A 146 13.25 -11.10 -7.19
CA THR A 146 12.89 -9.84 -7.84
C THR A 146 14.14 -9.10 -8.32
N THR A 147 13.94 -8.06 -9.13
CA THR A 147 15.03 -7.18 -9.54
C THR A 147 15.14 -6.02 -8.57
N PHE A 148 16.33 -5.84 -8.03
CA PHE A 148 16.73 -4.70 -7.22
C PHE A 148 17.38 -3.64 -8.11
N VAL A 149 16.81 -2.44 -8.08
CA VAL A 149 17.21 -1.28 -8.89
C VAL A 149 17.91 -0.27 -7.99
N PRO A 150 19.09 0.26 -8.37
CA PRO A 150 19.83 1.19 -7.53
C PRO A 150 19.15 2.56 -7.47
N ILE A 151 18.91 3.05 -6.24
CA ILE A 151 18.25 4.34 -5.97
C ILE A 151 18.98 5.47 -6.71
N TYR A 152 20.31 5.52 -6.62
CA TYR A 152 21.12 6.56 -7.28
C TYR A 152 20.81 6.75 -8.77
N TYR A 153 20.60 5.67 -9.51
CA TYR A 153 20.31 5.75 -10.96
C TYR A 153 18.84 6.07 -11.22
N LEU A 154 17.92 5.65 -10.32
CA LEU A 154 16.53 6.08 -10.35
C LEU A 154 16.42 7.58 -10.11
N GLU A 155 17.10 8.13 -9.11
CA GLU A 155 17.12 9.57 -8.82
C GLU A 155 17.57 10.39 -10.04
N GLN A 156 18.58 9.91 -10.79
CA GLN A 156 19.02 10.57 -12.01
C GLN A 156 17.97 10.52 -13.11
N ALA A 157 17.39 9.35 -13.39
CA ALA A 157 16.34 9.21 -14.40
C ALA A 157 15.08 10.01 -14.06
N LEU A 158 14.73 10.06 -12.77
CA LEU A 158 13.60 10.83 -12.25
C LEU A 158 13.88 12.34 -12.25
N GLY A 159 15.13 12.75 -12.03
CA GLY A 159 15.58 14.13 -12.20
C GLY A 159 15.41 14.62 -13.65
N ASP A 160 15.65 13.77 -14.65
CA ASP A 160 15.35 14.08 -16.05
C ASP A 160 13.84 14.26 -16.31
N MET A 161 12.98 13.75 -15.43
CA MET A 161 11.53 13.93 -15.45
C MET A 161 11.03 15.11 -14.58
N GLY A 162 11.95 15.85 -13.94
CA GLY A 162 11.60 16.94 -13.04
C GLY A 162 11.06 16.49 -11.67
N VAL A 163 11.21 15.20 -11.34
CA VAL A 163 10.93 14.70 -10.00
C VAL A 163 12.11 15.09 -9.11
N GLN A 164 11.81 15.75 -7.99
CA GLN A 164 12.79 15.95 -6.93
C GLN A 164 12.83 14.70 -6.08
N THR A 165 14.02 14.16 -5.88
CA THR A 165 14.24 13.01 -5.01
C THR A 165 15.26 13.34 -3.94
N ASP A 166 15.12 12.75 -2.76
CA ASP A 166 16.14 12.80 -1.70
C ASP A 166 16.26 11.43 -1.03
N TRP A 167 17.48 10.89 -1.00
CA TRP A 167 17.81 9.69 -0.24
C TRP A 167 18.34 10.09 1.14
N GLN A 168 17.41 10.27 2.07
CA GLN A 168 17.70 10.75 3.40
C GLN A 168 18.31 9.66 4.28
N ASN A 169 19.53 9.95 4.77
CA ASN A 169 20.23 9.19 5.81
C ASN A 169 20.39 7.67 5.56
N GLY A 170 20.18 7.20 4.34
CA GLY A 170 20.27 5.79 4.01
C GLY A 170 19.04 4.95 4.36
N SER A 171 17.89 5.55 4.68
CA SER A 171 16.69 4.80 5.11
C SER A 171 15.36 5.40 4.65
N GLU A 172 15.35 6.55 4.01
CA GLU A 172 14.11 7.19 3.52
C GLU A 172 14.36 7.75 2.12
N TRP A 173 13.47 7.40 1.19
CA TRP A 173 13.51 7.89 -0.19
C TRP A 173 12.28 8.76 -0.45
N ASP A 174 12.50 10.06 -0.46
CA ASP A 174 11.46 11.04 -0.77
C ASP A 174 11.42 11.30 -2.25
N MET A 175 10.19 11.40 -2.78
CA MET A 175 9.95 11.80 -4.15
C MET A 175 8.82 12.83 -4.19
N THR A 176 9.10 13.97 -4.80
CA THR A 176 8.11 15.00 -5.06
C THR A 176 8.23 15.36 -6.52
N LEU A 177 7.21 15.03 -7.32
CA LEU A 177 7.12 15.59 -8.65
C LEU A 177 6.79 17.07 -8.49
N GLN A 178 7.78 17.93 -8.69
CA GLN A 178 7.48 19.34 -8.91
C GLN A 178 6.59 19.35 -10.13
N SER A 179 5.29 19.57 -9.92
CA SER A 179 4.36 19.79 -11.01
C SER A 179 5.06 20.74 -11.96
N VAL A 180 5.38 20.26 -13.18
CA VAL A 180 5.93 21.14 -14.21
C VAL A 180 4.90 22.20 -14.30
N ALA A 181 5.25 23.38 -13.80
CA ALA A 181 4.34 24.47 -13.55
C ALA A 181 3.20 24.41 -14.58
N ALA A 182 2.00 24.07 -14.12
CA ALA A 182 0.80 24.67 -14.66
C ALA A 182 1.01 26.18 -14.46
N SER A 183 1.83 26.76 -15.33
CA SER A 183 2.21 28.16 -15.39
C SER A 183 2.29 28.89 -14.04
N SER A 184 2.90 28.36 -12.99
CA SER A 184 3.08 29.05 -11.69
C SER A 184 1.81 29.77 -11.19
N ASN A 185 0.61 29.24 -11.49
CA ASN A 185 -0.68 29.84 -11.17
C ASN A 185 -1.87 28.87 -11.18
N GLN A 186 -1.64 27.55 -11.28
CA GLN A 186 -2.67 26.60 -10.91
C GLN A 186 -2.09 25.60 -9.92
N SER A 187 -2.26 25.92 -8.63
CA SER A 187 -2.59 24.90 -7.64
C SER A 187 -3.59 23.94 -8.30
N ALA A 188 -3.51 22.63 -8.05
CA ALA A 188 -4.63 21.75 -8.40
C ALA A 188 -5.86 22.31 -7.68
N THR A 189 -6.65 23.13 -8.38
CA THR A 189 -7.81 23.77 -7.79
C THR A 189 -8.84 22.68 -7.72
N TYR A 190 -9.20 22.28 -6.51
CA TYR A 190 -10.39 21.45 -6.29
C TYR A 190 -11.59 22.38 -6.09
N GLU A 191 -11.65 23.43 -6.91
CA GLU A 191 -12.63 24.50 -6.75
C GLU A 191 -13.98 24.07 -7.27
N THR A 192 -14.04 23.13 -8.24
CA THR A 192 -15.32 22.66 -8.79
C THR A 192 -15.69 21.26 -8.33
N GLN A 193 -17.00 20.97 -8.38
CA GLN A 193 -17.52 19.66 -8.02
C GLN A 193 -16.89 18.54 -8.86
N GLN A 194 -16.68 18.77 -10.16
CA GLN A 194 -16.10 17.76 -11.04
C GLN A 194 -14.66 17.41 -10.63
N GLN A 195 -13.84 18.43 -10.34
CA GLN A 195 -12.44 18.21 -9.97
C GLN A 195 -12.31 17.40 -8.67
N MET A 196 -13.15 17.70 -7.68
CA MET A 196 -13.16 16.96 -6.42
C MET A 196 -13.70 15.53 -6.59
N ALA A 197 -14.79 15.37 -7.36
CA ALA A 197 -15.36 14.05 -7.63
C ALA A 197 -14.37 13.16 -8.40
N ASP A 198 -13.70 13.67 -9.43
CA ASP A 198 -12.68 12.94 -10.19
C ASP A 198 -11.53 12.48 -9.28
N ALA A 199 -11.07 13.36 -8.39
CA ALA A 199 -10.00 13.04 -7.45
C ALA A 199 -10.42 11.95 -6.45
N MET A 200 -11.63 12.02 -5.89
CA MET A 200 -12.15 10.97 -5.00
C MET A 200 -12.27 9.62 -5.72
N TRP A 201 -12.80 9.61 -6.94
CA TRP A 201 -12.95 8.38 -7.72
C TRP A 201 -11.61 7.77 -8.12
N GLN A 202 -10.60 8.60 -8.38
CA GLN A 202 -9.25 8.12 -8.59
C GLN A 202 -8.70 7.36 -7.37
N LEU A 203 -8.97 7.83 -6.14
CA LEU A 203 -8.60 7.09 -4.92
C LEU A 203 -9.38 5.79 -4.79
N PHE A 204 -10.69 5.83 -5.05
CA PHE A 204 -11.55 4.63 -5.01
C PHE A 204 -11.13 3.57 -6.02
N ASP A 205 -10.77 3.96 -7.24
CA ASP A 205 -10.33 3.06 -8.30
C ASP A 205 -8.91 2.52 -8.05
N GLY A 206 -8.11 3.22 -7.24
CA GLY A 206 -6.76 2.83 -6.83
C GLY A 206 -6.73 1.79 -5.70
N LEU A 207 -7.84 1.60 -4.99
CA LEU A 207 -7.95 0.54 -3.99
C LEU A 207 -7.66 -0.83 -4.63
N PRO A 208 -6.88 -1.71 -3.98
CA PRO A 208 -6.61 -3.05 -4.50
C PRO A 208 -7.92 -3.77 -4.70
N LYS A 209 -8.22 -4.12 -5.95
CA LYS A 209 -9.33 -4.99 -6.28
C LYS A 209 -9.06 -6.31 -5.60
N MET A 210 -9.93 -6.73 -4.68
CA MET A 210 -9.91 -8.10 -4.22
C MET A 210 -10.29 -8.97 -5.42
N GLU A 211 -9.29 -9.36 -6.22
CA GLU A 211 -9.43 -10.17 -7.44
C GLU A 211 -9.83 -11.61 -7.14
N HIS A 212 -10.03 -11.95 -5.85
CA HIS A 212 -10.84 -13.11 -5.54
C HIS A 212 -12.25 -12.82 -6.07
N GLU A 213 -12.52 -13.32 -7.28
CA GLU A 213 -13.81 -13.85 -7.66
C GLU A 213 -14.24 -14.75 -6.51
N TRP A 214 -14.83 -14.13 -5.48
CA TRP A 214 -15.87 -14.76 -4.73
C TRP A 214 -16.75 -15.32 -5.81
N ASN A 215 -16.71 -16.65 -5.92
CA ASN A 215 -17.55 -17.40 -6.81
C ASN A 215 -18.95 -17.24 -6.21
N VAL A 216 -19.48 -16.01 -6.27
CA VAL A 216 -20.83 -15.64 -5.85
C VAL A 216 -21.66 -16.52 -6.75
N PRO A 217 -22.34 -17.54 -6.20
CA PRO A 217 -23.03 -18.50 -7.03
C PRO A 217 -23.91 -17.70 -7.99
N SER A 218 -23.66 -17.85 -9.29
CA SER A 218 -24.47 -17.21 -10.32
C SER A 218 -25.94 -17.45 -9.96
N LEU A 219 -26.77 -16.41 -9.94
CA LEU A 219 -28.20 -16.53 -9.69
C LEU A 219 -28.80 -17.54 -10.67
N VAL A 220 -28.93 -18.80 -10.26
CA VAL A 220 -29.58 -19.83 -11.08
C VAL A 220 -31.06 -19.69 -10.85
N THR A 221 -31.75 -19.08 -11.81
CA THR A 221 -33.21 -19.06 -11.83
C THR A 221 -33.71 -20.46 -12.20
N VAL A 222 -34.00 -21.30 -11.20
CA VAL A 222 -34.68 -22.58 -11.41
C VAL A 222 -36.18 -22.33 -11.31
N ASN A 223 -36.90 -22.52 -12.43
CA ASN A 223 -38.37 -22.44 -12.50
C ASN A 223 -39.01 -21.09 -12.09
N GLY A 224 -38.38 -19.96 -12.42
CA GLY A 224 -38.97 -18.63 -12.20
C GLY A 224 -38.99 -18.15 -10.76
N ASN A 225 -38.46 -18.93 -9.82
CA ASN A 225 -38.14 -18.49 -8.47
C ASN A 225 -36.61 -18.44 -8.31
N ALA A 226 -36.08 -17.26 -8.00
CA ALA A 226 -34.70 -17.15 -7.54
C ALA A 226 -34.60 -17.90 -6.21
N THR A 227 -33.85 -19.00 -6.21
CA THR A 227 -33.52 -19.72 -4.98
C THR A 227 -32.00 -19.68 -4.85
N ILE A 228 -31.51 -18.98 -3.82
CA ILE A 228 -30.10 -18.96 -3.47
C ILE A 228 -29.78 -20.37 -2.98
N GLN A 229 -29.01 -21.13 -3.76
CA GLN A 229 -28.42 -22.37 -3.27
C GLN A 229 -27.03 -22.04 -2.73
N ASP A 230 -26.82 -22.45 -1.48
CA ASP A 230 -25.60 -22.42 -0.68
C ASP A 230 -25.38 -21.17 0.21
N GLU A 231 -26.21 -21.07 1.25
CA GLU A 231 -25.99 -20.21 2.42
C GLU A 231 -25.10 -20.92 3.45
N THR A 232 -23.77 -20.82 3.33
CA THR A 232 -22.88 -20.86 4.52
C THR A 232 -21.63 -19.98 4.39
N THR A 233 -21.60 -19.08 3.41
CA THR A 233 -20.42 -18.22 3.19
C THR A 233 -20.61 -16.91 3.94
N TYR A 234 -20.00 -16.84 5.13
CA TYR A 234 -19.81 -15.62 5.90
C TYR A 234 -18.98 -14.63 5.07
N GLY A 235 -19.65 -13.76 4.30
CA GLY A 235 -19.04 -12.52 3.86
C GLY A 235 -18.73 -11.70 5.10
N GLY A 236 -17.45 -11.56 5.43
CA GLY A 236 -17.01 -10.70 6.53
C GLY A 236 -17.55 -9.30 6.28
N ALA A 237 -18.36 -8.80 7.21
CA ALA A 237 -18.79 -7.42 7.17
C ALA A 237 -17.53 -6.53 7.29
N GLY A 238 -17.33 -5.59 6.36
CA GLY A 238 -16.03 -4.89 6.28
C GLY A 238 -15.48 -4.67 4.88
N VAL A 239 -15.82 -5.57 3.95
CA VAL A 239 -15.08 -5.68 2.69
C VAL A 239 -15.70 -4.78 1.61
N VAL A 240 -14.84 -4.02 0.92
CA VAL A 240 -15.17 -3.40 -0.37
C VAL A 240 -15.38 -4.53 -1.37
N THR A 241 -16.63 -4.89 -1.64
CA THR A 241 -16.99 -5.93 -2.63
C THR A 241 -17.31 -5.34 -3.99
N GLY A 242 -17.28 -4.01 -4.14
CA GLY A 242 -17.61 -3.34 -5.39
C GLY A 242 -16.93 -1.98 -5.54
N TYR A 243 -16.62 -1.64 -6.79
CA TYR A 243 -16.00 -0.37 -7.20
C TYR A 243 -16.99 0.41 -8.06
N PRO A 244 -18.00 1.05 -7.45
CA PRO A 244 -19.00 1.77 -8.22
C PRO A 244 -18.39 2.96 -8.96
N THR A 245 -18.78 3.14 -10.21
CA THR A 245 -18.56 4.40 -10.93
C THR A 245 -19.42 5.51 -10.34
N MET A 246 -19.04 6.78 -10.56
CA MET A 246 -19.86 7.95 -10.17
C MET A 246 -21.31 7.81 -10.63
N GLN A 247 -21.52 7.30 -11.85
CA GLN A 247 -22.86 7.12 -12.41
C GLN A 247 -23.67 6.06 -11.66
N GLN A 248 -23.04 4.98 -11.18
CA GLN A 248 -23.73 3.91 -10.44
C GLN A 248 -24.25 4.37 -9.08
N VAL A 249 -23.56 5.32 -8.45
CA VAL A 249 -24.00 5.93 -7.18
C VAL A 249 -24.81 7.21 -7.38
N GLY A 250 -25.09 7.61 -8.63
CA GLY A 250 -25.91 8.77 -8.94
C GLY A 250 -25.22 10.12 -8.76
N VAL A 251 -23.88 10.15 -8.70
CA VAL A 251 -23.09 11.38 -8.58
C VAL A 251 -22.95 12.02 -9.97
N THR A 252 -23.51 13.23 -10.11
CA THR A 252 -23.44 14.07 -11.32
C THR A 252 -22.88 15.45 -10.97
N PRO A 253 -21.54 15.58 -10.85
CA PRO A 253 -20.93 16.84 -10.43
C PRO A 253 -21.06 17.92 -11.51
N ASP A 254 -21.31 19.17 -11.10
CA ASP A 254 -21.29 20.30 -12.04
C ASP A 254 -19.84 20.74 -12.28
N PRO A 255 -19.37 20.78 -13.54
CA PRO A 255 -17.98 21.14 -13.85
C PRO A 255 -17.60 22.57 -13.49
N ASN A 256 -18.57 23.44 -13.20
CA ASN A 256 -18.33 24.86 -12.92
C ASN A 256 -18.80 25.31 -11.52
N ALA A 257 -19.62 24.51 -10.84
CA ALA A 257 -20.11 24.89 -9.52
C ALA A 257 -19.08 24.58 -8.43
N PRO A 258 -18.99 25.41 -7.39
CA PRO A 258 -18.11 25.11 -6.26
C PRO A 258 -18.54 23.84 -5.55
N VAL A 259 -17.57 23.10 -5.00
CA VAL A 259 -17.83 21.92 -4.18
C VAL A 259 -18.04 22.32 -2.72
N THR A 260 -19.08 21.75 -2.10
CA THR A 260 -19.28 21.86 -0.65
C THR A 260 -18.87 20.58 0.07
N THR A 261 -18.59 20.72 1.35
CA THR A 261 -18.24 19.62 2.26
C THR A 261 -19.34 18.57 2.37
N GLY A 262 -20.60 19.02 2.39
CA GLY A 262 -21.76 18.14 2.37
C GLY A 262 -21.84 17.31 1.10
N GLN A 263 -21.45 17.85 -0.06
CA GLN A 263 -21.40 17.08 -1.31
C GLN A 263 -20.34 15.99 -1.24
N VAL A 264 -19.14 16.32 -0.78
CA VAL A 264 -18.06 15.34 -0.59
C VAL A 264 -18.48 14.22 0.37
N ALA A 265 -19.11 14.59 1.49
CA ALA A 265 -19.63 13.62 2.45
C ALA A 265 -20.72 12.72 1.84
N THR A 266 -21.64 13.30 1.07
CA THR A 266 -22.67 12.53 0.34
C THR A 266 -22.04 11.57 -0.65
N TRP A 267 -21.08 12.02 -1.47
CA TRP A 267 -20.42 11.16 -2.45
C TRP A 267 -19.68 9.99 -1.80
N LEU A 268 -18.99 10.23 -0.67
CA LEU A 268 -18.35 9.18 0.09
C LEU A 268 -19.36 8.19 0.68
N ALA A 269 -20.45 8.68 1.27
CA ALA A 269 -21.49 7.82 1.86
C ALA A 269 -22.22 6.99 0.79
N ASP A 270 -22.49 7.57 -0.39
CA ASP A 270 -23.09 6.87 -1.51
C ASP A 270 -22.14 5.79 -2.06
N TRP A 271 -20.85 6.12 -2.21
CA TRP A 271 -19.82 5.15 -2.57
C TRP A 271 -19.76 4.01 -1.54
N ALA A 272 -19.65 4.33 -0.25
CA ALA A 272 -19.56 3.36 0.84
C ALA A 272 -20.79 2.44 0.90
N ALA A 273 -22.00 3.00 0.75
CA ALA A 273 -23.25 2.25 0.75
C ALA A 273 -23.36 1.26 -0.42
N TYR A 274 -22.60 1.47 -1.49
CA TYR A 274 -22.52 0.58 -2.64
C TYR A 274 -21.35 -0.40 -2.53
N ALA A 275 -20.19 0.10 -2.12
CA ALA A 275 -18.94 -0.64 -2.00
C ALA A 275 -19.01 -1.71 -0.90
N VAL A 276 -19.74 -1.45 0.19
CA VAL A 276 -19.81 -2.34 1.36
C VAL A 276 -21.25 -2.79 1.58
N PRO A 277 -21.75 -3.79 0.81
CA PRO A 277 -23.10 -4.30 0.97
C PRO A 277 -23.23 -5.01 2.32
N TYR A 278 -24.05 -4.44 3.21
CA TYR A 278 -24.31 -5.03 4.52
C TYR A 278 -25.73 -5.54 4.64
N THR A 279 -25.92 -6.81 4.99
CA THR A 279 -27.16 -7.33 5.61
C THR A 279 -26.94 -8.70 6.26
N ASN A 280 -27.59 -8.85 7.41
CA ASN A 280 -27.62 -10.06 8.22
C ASN A 280 -28.61 -11.13 7.70
N GLY A 281 -28.84 -11.20 6.39
CA GLY A 281 -29.87 -12.05 5.78
C GLY A 281 -29.97 -12.01 4.25
N GLY A 282 -28.88 -11.67 3.56
CA GLY A 282 -28.83 -11.53 2.10
C GLY A 282 -28.77 -10.07 1.65
N LEU A 283 -27.86 -9.78 0.71
CA LEU A 283 -27.40 -8.46 0.24
C LEU A 283 -28.47 -7.35 0.38
N ALA A 284 -28.17 -6.29 1.15
CA ALA A 284 -28.93 -5.05 1.04
C ALA A 284 -28.96 -4.65 -0.44
N PRO A 285 -30.02 -3.98 -0.91
CA PRO A 285 -29.96 -3.36 -2.21
C PRO A 285 -28.77 -2.40 -2.19
N SER A 286 -27.69 -2.78 -2.88
CA SER A 286 -26.47 -2.01 -3.03
C SER A 286 -26.83 -0.56 -3.34
N GLY A 287 -26.27 0.40 -2.60
CA GLY A 287 -26.46 1.83 -2.86
C GLY A 287 -27.62 2.51 -2.12
N ASN A 288 -28.25 1.90 -1.10
CA ASN A 288 -29.17 2.63 -0.23
C ASN A 288 -28.43 3.36 0.91
N VAL A 289 -28.03 4.61 0.64
CA VAL A 289 -27.28 5.44 1.60
C VAL A 289 -28.00 5.67 2.93
N GLN A 290 -29.34 5.83 2.94
CA GLN A 290 -30.07 6.03 4.19
C GLN A 290 -30.00 4.80 5.10
N THR A 291 -30.10 3.62 4.51
CA THR A 291 -29.97 2.35 5.22
C THR A 291 -28.56 2.21 5.78
N PHE A 292 -27.55 2.48 4.95
CA PHE A 292 -26.15 2.52 5.36
C PHE A 292 -25.93 3.45 6.57
N LEU A 293 -26.31 4.72 6.46
CA LEU A 293 -26.16 5.71 7.53
C LEU A 293 -26.87 5.29 8.82
N THR A 294 -28.09 4.76 8.71
CA THR A 294 -28.86 4.27 9.87
C THR A 294 -28.11 3.16 10.60
N TYR A 295 -27.43 2.27 9.88
CA TYR A 295 -26.58 1.23 10.48
C TYR A 295 -25.31 1.79 11.12
N GLN A 296 -24.78 2.89 10.59
CA GLN A 296 -23.67 3.63 11.21
C GLN A 296 -24.12 4.49 12.40
N GLY A 297 -25.41 4.52 12.72
CA GLY A 297 -25.96 5.27 13.86
C GLY A 297 -26.08 6.77 13.61
N VAL A 298 -26.12 7.18 12.34
CA VAL A 298 -26.18 8.58 11.90
C VAL A 298 -27.26 8.74 10.85
N THR A 299 -27.78 9.95 10.68
CA THR A 299 -28.90 10.20 9.75
C THR A 299 -28.50 10.98 8.51
N ASP A 300 -27.31 11.57 8.50
CA ASP A 300 -26.82 12.40 7.41
C ASP A 300 -25.35 12.09 7.08
N PRO A 301 -24.95 12.23 5.80
CA PRO A 301 -23.58 11.94 5.37
C PRO A 301 -22.52 12.82 6.03
N PHE A 302 -22.82 14.09 6.33
CA PHE A 302 -21.83 15.03 6.85
C PHE A 302 -21.39 14.64 8.26
N THR A 303 -22.34 14.38 9.16
CA THR A 303 -22.05 13.86 10.51
C THR A 303 -21.29 12.54 10.43
N TRP A 304 -21.66 11.66 9.49
CA TRP A 304 -20.93 10.41 9.27
C TRP A 304 -19.47 10.63 8.85
N ALA A 305 -19.23 11.52 7.89
CA ALA A 305 -17.89 11.86 7.43
C ALA A 305 -17.06 12.54 8.54
N GLU A 306 -17.67 13.40 9.35
CA GLU A 306 -17.03 14.01 10.53
C GLU A 306 -16.66 12.96 11.59
N ASP A 307 -17.55 12.00 11.87
CA ASP A 307 -17.29 10.88 12.79
C ASP A 307 -16.12 10.00 12.34
N ASN A 308 -15.86 9.98 11.04
CA ASN A 308 -14.77 9.25 10.40
C ASN A 308 -13.55 10.14 10.13
N ASP A 309 -13.47 11.30 10.78
CA ASP A 309 -12.33 12.23 10.72
C ASP A 309 -12.00 12.73 9.31
N LEU A 310 -12.92 12.64 8.34
CA LEU A 310 -12.70 13.06 6.96
C LEU A 310 -12.31 14.55 6.86
N PHE A 311 -12.88 15.37 7.74
CA PHE A 311 -12.62 16.81 7.81
C PHE A 311 -11.59 17.21 8.87
N GLN A 312 -10.91 16.26 9.51
CA GLN A 312 -9.91 16.54 10.53
C GLN A 312 -8.80 17.46 9.97
N GLY A 313 -8.44 18.51 10.72
CA GLY A 313 -7.40 19.47 10.34
C GLY A 313 -7.84 20.60 9.40
N THR A 314 -9.07 20.58 8.89
CA THR A 314 -9.59 21.61 7.96
C THR A 314 -10.24 22.81 8.66
N GLY A 315 -10.77 22.62 9.88
CA GLY A 315 -11.58 23.62 10.57
C GLY A 315 -13.04 23.69 10.10
N ILE A 316 -13.45 22.78 9.22
CA ILE A 316 -14.81 22.69 8.66
C ILE A 316 -15.78 22.13 9.71
N THR A 317 -16.90 22.83 9.89
CA THR A 317 -17.98 22.41 10.80
C THR A 317 -19.38 22.58 10.20
N ASP A 318 -19.47 22.93 8.91
CA ASP A 318 -20.75 23.19 8.21
C ASP A 318 -20.77 22.40 6.88
N PRO A 319 -21.82 21.60 6.60
CA PRO A 319 -21.99 20.89 5.33
C PRO A 319 -22.14 21.81 4.10
N ASN A 320 -22.43 23.10 4.30
CA ASN A 320 -22.56 24.06 3.21
C ASN A 320 -21.27 24.86 2.97
N ALA A 321 -20.23 24.64 3.76
CA ALA A 321 -18.94 25.28 3.56
C ALA A 321 -18.38 24.88 2.19
N GLN A 322 -17.98 25.89 1.41
CA GLN A 322 -17.24 25.66 0.16
C GLN A 322 -15.81 25.30 0.51
N LEU A 323 -15.30 24.23 -0.10
CA LEU A 323 -13.91 23.82 0.11
C LEU A 323 -12.96 24.79 -0.58
N THR A 324 -11.98 25.28 0.16
CA THR A 324 -10.76 25.82 -0.43
C THR A 324 -9.92 24.67 -1.00
N THR A 325 -8.97 25.02 -1.86
CA THR A 325 -8.04 24.02 -2.43
C THR A 325 -7.25 23.27 -1.35
N SER A 326 -6.77 23.96 -0.31
CA SER A 326 -6.02 23.34 0.79
C SER A 326 -6.89 22.42 1.64
N GLU A 327 -8.14 22.79 1.88
CA GLU A 327 -9.08 21.94 2.60
C GLU A 327 -9.42 20.68 1.79
N ALA A 328 -9.66 20.81 0.48
CA ALA A 328 -9.90 19.66 -0.39
C ALA A 328 -8.72 18.69 -0.42
N GLN A 329 -7.48 19.19 -0.47
CA GLN A 329 -6.27 18.35 -0.37
C GLN A 329 -6.21 17.59 0.95
N THR A 330 -6.52 18.27 2.06
CA THR A 330 -6.56 17.65 3.39
C THR A 330 -7.65 16.57 3.45
N VAL A 331 -8.83 16.84 2.88
CA VAL A 331 -9.93 15.88 2.80
C VAL A 331 -9.57 14.66 1.97
N LEU A 332 -8.90 14.83 0.82
CA LEU A 332 -8.43 13.71 0.00
C LEU A 332 -7.36 12.88 0.72
N SER A 333 -6.46 13.51 1.47
CA SER A 333 -5.48 12.81 2.30
C SER A 333 -6.15 12.02 3.44
N ASN A 334 -7.14 12.60 4.12
CA ASN A 334 -7.93 11.90 5.13
C ASN A 334 -8.75 10.75 4.52
N LEU A 335 -9.27 10.92 3.29
CA LEU A 335 -9.95 9.87 2.57
C LEU A 335 -9.00 8.72 2.24
N GLN A 336 -7.80 9.01 1.76
CA GLN A 336 -6.78 7.99 1.51
C GLN A 336 -6.46 7.20 2.79
N TRP A 337 -6.23 7.89 3.91
CA TRP A 337 -6.07 7.26 5.22
C TRP A 337 -7.24 6.33 5.57
N TRP A 338 -8.47 6.83 5.38
CA TRP A 338 -9.68 6.08 5.66
C TRP A 338 -9.78 4.82 4.80
N LEU A 339 -9.38 4.91 3.52
CA LEU A 339 -9.35 3.78 2.58
C LEU A 339 -8.26 2.76 2.93
N ASP A 340 -7.10 3.21 3.41
CA ASP A 340 -5.97 2.37 3.81
C ASP A 340 -6.18 1.69 5.18
N GLY A 341 -7.10 2.22 6.00
CA GLY A 341 -7.34 1.73 7.35
C GLY A 341 -6.26 2.15 8.37
N TYR A 342 -5.24 2.90 7.97
CA TYR A 342 -4.26 3.51 8.86
C TYR A 342 -3.50 4.64 8.17
N LYS A 343 -2.95 5.58 8.96
CA LYS A 343 -2.02 6.61 8.49
C LYS A 343 -0.74 6.55 9.32
N GLU A 344 0.40 6.71 8.67
CA GLU A 344 1.69 6.75 9.34
C GLU A 344 2.19 8.20 9.42
N GLN A 345 2.64 8.61 10.60
CA GLN A 345 3.27 9.90 10.81
C GLN A 345 4.42 9.76 11.82
N ASN A 346 5.66 9.93 11.36
CA ASN A 346 6.88 9.87 12.18
C ASN A 346 7.06 8.53 12.93
N GLY A 347 6.80 7.42 12.25
CA GLY A 347 6.83 6.05 12.78
C GLY A 347 5.63 5.69 13.66
N VAL A 348 4.61 6.54 13.72
CA VAL A 348 3.37 6.33 14.49
C VAL A 348 2.20 6.09 13.53
N TYR A 349 1.62 4.91 13.62
CA TYR A 349 0.48 4.47 12.83
C TYR A 349 -0.79 4.77 13.60
N THR A 350 -1.63 5.66 13.08
CA THR A 350 -2.98 5.89 13.61
C THR A 350 -3.95 5.03 12.82
N LEU A 351 -4.59 4.06 13.48
CA LEU A 351 -5.54 3.17 12.81
C LEU A 351 -6.83 3.89 12.46
N HIS A 352 -7.54 3.34 11.49
CA HIS A 352 -8.91 3.67 11.15
C HIS A 352 -9.71 2.36 11.08
N ALA A 353 -10.88 2.36 11.68
CA ALA A 353 -11.80 1.23 11.63
C ALA A 353 -12.47 1.11 10.26
N PRO A 354 -12.14 0.12 9.41
CA PRO A 354 -12.79 -0.01 8.11
C PRO A 354 -14.30 -0.20 8.27
N ILE A 355 -15.06 0.27 7.27
CA ILE A 355 -16.52 0.20 7.26
C ILE A 355 -16.96 -1.25 7.44
N GLY A 356 -17.58 -1.60 8.55
CA GLY A 356 -18.54 -2.70 8.48
C GLY A 356 -18.81 -3.54 9.71
N TYR A 357 -18.48 -3.16 10.94
CA TYR A 357 -18.97 -3.94 12.08
C TYR A 357 -20.36 -3.50 12.54
N GLY A 358 -21.33 -3.51 11.62
CA GLY A 358 -22.74 -3.34 11.98
C GLY A 358 -23.15 -4.48 12.91
N VAL A 359 -23.68 -4.17 14.09
CA VAL A 359 -24.28 -5.20 14.93
C VAL A 359 -25.61 -5.60 14.29
N ALA A 360 -25.71 -6.85 13.93
CA ALA A 360 -26.88 -7.50 13.37
C ALA A 360 -28.17 -7.24 14.19
N GLY A 361 -29.06 -6.38 13.65
CA GLY A 361 -30.40 -6.14 14.20
C GLY A 361 -30.53 -4.74 14.80
N GLY A 362 -31.56 -4.00 14.35
CA GLY A 362 -31.83 -2.60 14.69
C GLY A 362 -31.38 -2.21 16.09
N LEU A 363 -30.20 -1.62 16.17
CA LEU A 363 -29.61 -1.19 17.42
C LEU A 363 -30.54 -0.16 18.04
N SER A 364 -30.80 -0.29 19.35
CA SER A 364 -31.38 0.83 20.10
C SER A 364 -30.51 2.08 19.88
N PRO A 365 -31.08 3.29 19.98
CA PRO A 365 -30.29 4.52 19.90
C PRO A 365 -29.06 4.53 20.82
N GLU A 366 -29.16 3.88 21.99
CA GLU A 366 -28.05 3.69 22.93
C GLU A 366 -26.91 2.85 22.34
N ASN A 367 -27.23 1.74 21.66
CA ASN A 367 -26.23 0.89 21.02
C ASN A 367 -25.61 1.54 19.78
N GLN A 368 -26.37 2.34 19.03
CA GLN A 368 -25.84 3.13 17.92
C GLN A 368 -24.82 4.16 18.42
N GLN A 369 -25.13 4.85 19.53
CA GLN A 369 -24.20 5.78 20.15
C GLN A 369 -22.93 5.07 20.66
N ALA A 370 -23.07 3.90 21.30
CA ALA A 370 -21.92 3.11 21.75
C ALA A 370 -21.03 2.68 20.57
N TYR A 371 -21.62 2.29 19.44
CA TYR A 371 -20.89 1.96 18.22
C TYR A 371 -20.10 3.16 17.67
N ARG A 372 -20.71 4.34 17.60
CA ARG A 372 -20.03 5.57 17.17
C ARG A 372 -18.84 5.92 18.06
N ILE A 373 -19.00 5.80 19.39
CA ILE A 373 -17.92 6.00 20.35
C ILE A 373 -16.79 4.99 20.07
N ALA A 374 -17.13 3.73 19.80
CA ALA A 374 -16.15 2.71 19.43
C ALA A 374 -15.39 3.07 18.16
N VAL A 375 -16.08 3.38 17.05
CA VAL A 375 -15.41 3.75 15.78
C VAL A 375 -14.48 4.96 15.97
N ARG A 376 -14.95 6.01 16.64
CA ARG A 376 -14.12 7.20 16.95
C ARG A 376 -12.92 6.85 17.82
N ALA A 377 -13.09 5.97 18.79
CA ALA A 377 -11.98 5.47 19.60
C ALA A 377 -10.98 4.68 18.74
N PHE A 378 -11.44 3.81 17.83
CA PHE A 378 -10.54 3.09 16.93
C PHE A 378 -9.70 4.04 16.06
N ASN A 379 -10.29 5.13 15.58
CA ASN A 379 -9.61 6.14 14.76
C ASN A 379 -8.50 6.91 15.51
N GLN A 380 -8.36 6.69 16.81
CA GLN A 380 -7.37 7.34 17.66
C GLN A 380 -6.36 6.34 18.24
N ILE A 381 -6.47 5.05 17.93
CA ILE A 381 -5.48 4.06 18.33
C ILE A 381 -4.19 4.32 17.59
N LYS A 382 -3.09 4.45 18.33
CA LYS A 382 -1.76 4.64 17.76
C LYS A 382 -0.88 3.43 18.00
N LEU A 383 -0.06 3.10 17.01
CA LEU A 383 0.93 2.04 17.09
C LEU A 383 2.29 2.56 16.67
N TRP A 384 3.32 2.20 17.40
CA TRP A 384 4.70 2.52 17.01
C TRP A 384 5.64 1.48 17.59
N LEU A 385 6.83 1.37 16.99
CA LEU A 385 7.85 0.48 17.51
C LEU A 385 8.97 1.24 18.22
N VAL A 386 9.50 0.65 19.29
CA VAL A 386 10.70 1.09 20.00
C VAL A 386 11.57 -0.14 20.25
N GLY A 387 12.65 -0.29 19.47
CA GLY A 387 13.44 -1.53 19.50
C GLY A 387 12.57 -2.74 19.13
N ASN A 388 12.72 -3.84 19.88
CA ASN A 388 11.89 -5.04 19.70
C ASN A 388 10.54 -4.97 20.43
N GLN A 389 10.02 -3.77 20.73
CA GLN A 389 8.73 -3.59 21.38
C GLN A 389 7.75 -2.84 20.47
N MET A 390 6.56 -3.38 20.39
CA MET A 390 5.40 -2.72 19.81
C MET A 390 4.60 -2.03 20.90
N ASN A 391 4.33 -0.75 20.71
CA ASN A 391 3.52 0.04 21.60
C ASN A 391 2.18 0.31 20.95
N VAL A 392 1.11 0.19 21.72
CA VAL A 392 -0.27 0.49 21.33
C VAL A 392 -0.82 1.49 22.34
N GLU A 393 -1.05 2.74 21.92
CA GLU A 393 -1.75 3.75 22.72
C GLU A 393 -3.24 3.62 22.46
N LEU A 394 -3.96 3.26 23.52
CA LEU A 394 -5.40 3.21 23.53
C LEU A 394 -5.94 4.59 23.86
N PRO A 395 -6.89 5.12 23.10
CA PRO A 395 -7.45 6.45 23.36
C PRO A 395 -8.34 6.45 24.60
N TYR A 396 -8.40 7.59 25.26
CA TYR A 396 -9.34 7.86 26.34
C TYR A 396 -10.46 8.74 25.80
N THR A 397 -11.70 8.22 25.77
CA THR A 397 -12.85 8.96 25.23
C THR A 397 -13.49 9.88 26.27
N GLY A 398 -13.06 9.81 27.53
CA GLY A 398 -13.63 10.59 28.63
C GLY A 398 -14.55 9.79 29.56
N ASP A 399 -14.93 8.57 29.15
CA ASP A 399 -15.85 7.72 29.88
C ASP A 399 -15.12 6.65 30.70
N SER A 400 -15.54 6.48 31.96
CA SER A 400 -14.99 5.48 32.90
C SER A 400 -15.19 4.01 32.49
N GLN A 401 -15.73 3.74 31.30
CA GLN A 401 -16.00 2.41 30.75
C GLN A 401 -15.25 2.09 29.47
N ASP A 402 -14.22 2.87 29.13
CA ASP A 402 -13.35 2.59 27.98
C ASP A 402 -12.45 1.40 28.28
N TYR A 403 -12.98 0.19 28.08
CA TYR A 403 -12.20 -1.05 28.15
C TYR A 403 -11.95 -1.61 26.76
N TYR A 404 -10.67 -1.78 26.45
CA TYR A 404 -10.22 -2.39 25.21
C TYR A 404 -9.69 -3.80 25.48
N ASN A 405 -10.17 -4.75 24.71
CA ASN A 405 -9.60 -6.08 24.61
C ASN A 405 -8.51 -6.05 23.56
N VAL A 406 -7.25 -6.15 23.98
CA VAL A 406 -6.10 -6.19 23.04
C VAL A 406 -5.48 -7.57 23.09
N ALA A 407 -5.31 -8.18 21.91
CA ALA A 407 -4.62 -9.44 21.73
C ALA A 407 -3.66 -9.35 20.53
N ALA A 408 -2.44 -9.84 20.71
CA ALA A 408 -1.53 -10.12 19.61
C ALA A 408 -1.68 -11.60 19.23
N ALA A 409 -1.93 -11.88 17.95
CA ALA A 409 -2.09 -13.23 17.43
C ALA A 409 -1.07 -13.49 16.33
N HIS A 410 -0.43 -14.66 16.37
CA HIS A 410 0.38 -15.11 15.24
C HIS A 410 -0.55 -15.42 14.07
N VAL A 411 -0.26 -14.82 12.92
CA VAL A 411 -0.94 -15.15 11.66
C VAL A 411 -0.10 -16.25 11.01
N PRO A 412 -0.66 -17.46 10.79
CA PRO A 412 0.09 -18.54 10.15
C PRO A 412 0.64 -18.10 8.78
N GLU A 413 1.89 -18.45 8.49
CA GLU A 413 2.61 -18.04 7.25
C GLU A 413 1.96 -18.56 5.94
N ASP A 414 1.00 -19.48 6.03
CA ASP A 414 0.21 -20.00 4.91
C ASP A 414 -1.10 -19.27 4.67
N VAL A 415 -1.44 -18.28 5.51
CA VAL A 415 -2.53 -17.34 5.25
C VAL A 415 -2.02 -16.30 4.26
N THR A 416 -2.20 -16.58 2.97
CA THR A 416 -1.91 -15.60 1.91
C THR A 416 -2.93 -14.47 1.98
N THR A 417 -2.61 -13.39 2.69
CA THR A 417 -3.06 -11.98 2.53
C THR A 417 -4.55 -11.63 2.31
N GLU A 418 -5.45 -12.60 2.24
CA GLU A 418 -6.83 -12.44 1.78
C GLU A 418 -7.83 -13.08 2.74
N TYR A 419 -7.33 -13.80 3.76
CA TYR A 419 -8.18 -14.43 4.75
C TYR A 419 -8.26 -13.54 5.98
N TYR A 420 -9.46 -12.97 6.20
CA TYR A 420 -9.92 -12.50 7.51
C TYR A 420 -9.34 -13.41 8.58
N ALA A 421 -8.54 -12.83 9.50
CA ALA A 421 -8.00 -13.56 10.63
C ALA A 421 -9.17 -14.31 11.28
N PRO A 422 -9.19 -15.66 11.22
CA PRO A 422 -10.36 -16.46 11.56
C PRO A 422 -10.68 -16.19 13.02
N SER A 423 -11.78 -15.45 13.26
CA SER A 423 -12.36 -15.13 14.57
C SER A 423 -11.40 -15.46 15.72
N VAL A 424 -10.33 -14.67 15.87
CA VAL A 424 -9.36 -14.94 16.92
C VAL A 424 -10.14 -14.80 18.21
N SER A 425 -10.34 -15.92 18.90
CA SER A 425 -11.10 -15.91 20.13
C SER A 425 -10.39 -14.97 21.10
N LEU A 426 -11.03 -13.84 21.41
CA LEU A 426 -10.59 -12.90 22.45
C LEU A 426 -10.61 -13.52 23.86
N SER A 427 -10.80 -14.84 23.99
CA SER A 427 -10.76 -15.55 25.26
C SER A 427 -9.44 -15.36 26.02
N ASN A 428 -8.36 -14.95 25.34
CA ASN A 428 -7.07 -14.59 25.93
C ASN A 428 -6.75 -13.09 25.91
N ALA A 429 -7.69 -12.23 25.50
CA ALA A 429 -7.47 -10.79 25.47
C ALA A 429 -7.47 -10.23 26.89
N SER A 430 -6.51 -9.35 27.19
CA SER A 430 -6.52 -8.58 28.42
C SER A 430 -7.33 -7.31 28.22
N GLN A 431 -8.09 -6.91 29.25
CA GLN A 431 -8.81 -5.66 29.27
C GLN A 431 -7.89 -4.54 29.75
N TYR A 432 -7.85 -3.44 29.01
CA TYR A 432 -7.06 -2.26 29.32
C TYR A 432 -7.94 -1.01 29.31
N GLU A 433 -7.65 -0.07 30.20
CA GLU A 433 -8.33 1.22 30.27
C GLU A 433 -7.87 2.13 29.12
N GLY A 434 -8.76 2.99 28.61
CA GLY A 434 -8.40 4.06 27.69
C GLY A 434 -7.36 5.02 28.29
N GLY A 435 -6.48 5.57 27.44
CA GLY A 435 -5.35 6.42 27.85
C GLY A 435 -4.10 5.63 28.26
N THR A 436 -4.15 4.30 28.15
CA THR A 436 -3.01 3.43 28.47
C THR A 436 -2.19 3.12 27.22
N THR A 437 -0.86 3.12 27.36
CA THR A 437 0.05 2.53 26.37
C THR A 437 0.39 1.11 26.79
N ILE A 438 0.17 0.16 25.89
CA ILE A 438 0.52 -1.25 26.10
C ILE A 438 1.74 -1.56 25.25
N SER A 439 2.73 -2.23 25.83
CA SER A 439 3.93 -2.67 25.12
C SER A 439 3.97 -4.18 25.02
N PHE A 440 4.09 -4.70 23.80
CA PHE A 440 4.27 -6.12 23.50
C PHE A 440 5.68 -6.34 22.96
N ALA A 441 6.27 -7.50 23.24
CA ALA A 441 7.44 -7.92 22.47
C ALA A 441 7.00 -8.11 21.00
N LYS A 442 7.75 -7.54 20.06
CA LYS A 442 7.50 -7.73 18.63
C LYS A 442 7.52 -9.23 18.32
N PRO A 443 6.44 -9.80 17.76
CA PRO A 443 6.41 -11.19 17.37
C PRO A 443 7.46 -11.49 16.28
N THR A 444 8.01 -12.70 16.29
CA THR A 444 8.82 -13.21 15.17
C THR A 444 7.86 -13.73 14.09
N GLY A 445 7.88 -13.14 12.90
CA GLY A 445 7.01 -13.51 11.77
C GLY A 445 5.79 -12.57 11.61
N LEU A 446 4.85 -12.95 10.75
CA LEU A 446 3.59 -12.23 10.56
C LEU A 446 2.73 -12.33 11.83
N PHE A 447 2.14 -11.22 12.24
CA PHE A 447 1.26 -11.16 13.39
C PHE A 447 0.16 -10.13 13.15
N GLY A 448 -1.01 -10.40 13.71
CA GLY A 448 -2.14 -9.50 13.73
C GLY A 448 -2.35 -8.97 15.13
N ILE A 449 -2.95 -7.79 15.22
CA ILE A 449 -3.45 -7.24 16.48
C ILE A 449 -4.96 -7.20 16.38
N THR A 450 -5.62 -7.87 17.32
CA THR A 450 -7.06 -7.74 17.50
C THR A 450 -7.28 -6.73 18.61
N ILE A 451 -8.02 -5.67 18.30
CA ILE A 451 -8.48 -4.69 19.29
C ILE A 451 -10.00 -4.70 19.25
N GLY A 452 -10.62 -4.87 20.41
CA GLY A 452 -12.07 -4.81 20.58
C GLY A 452 -12.44 -3.83 21.68
N MET A 453 -13.54 -3.10 21.51
CA MET A 453 -14.08 -2.20 22.54
C MET A 453 -15.54 -2.62 22.82
N GLY A 454 -15.82 -3.07 24.04
CA GLY A 454 -17.14 -3.59 24.41
C GLY A 454 -17.61 -4.77 23.53
N GLN A 455 -18.75 -4.62 22.84
CA GLN A 455 -19.30 -5.63 21.91
C GLN A 455 -18.73 -5.55 20.48
N VAL A 456 -17.89 -4.56 20.18
CA VAL A 456 -17.30 -4.37 18.85
C VAL A 456 -15.91 -5.01 18.85
N THR A 457 -15.71 -6.02 18.01
CA THR A 457 -14.40 -6.64 17.79
C THR A 457 -13.95 -6.32 16.37
N MET A 458 -12.76 -5.72 16.24
CA MET A 458 -12.14 -5.50 14.93
C MET A 458 -10.93 -6.41 14.79
N ASN A 459 -10.97 -7.23 13.75
CA ASN A 459 -9.83 -8.03 13.33
C ASN A 459 -9.15 -7.27 12.20
N TYR A 460 -7.90 -6.90 12.39
CA TYR A 460 -7.06 -6.38 11.34
C TYR A 460 -6.23 -7.55 10.79
N PRO A 461 -6.65 -8.21 9.68
CA PRO A 461 -5.75 -9.07 8.94
C PRO A 461 -4.62 -8.18 8.41
N ASP A 462 -3.37 -8.58 8.66
CA ASP A 462 -2.19 -7.93 8.11
C ASP A 462 -2.05 -6.42 8.36
N VAL A 463 -2.55 -5.90 9.48
CA VAL A 463 -1.84 -4.79 10.15
C VAL A 463 -0.67 -5.41 10.92
N VAL A 464 0.21 -6.07 10.16
CA VAL A 464 1.62 -5.82 10.40
C VAL A 464 1.75 -4.41 9.86
N PRO A 465 1.72 -3.34 10.69
CA PRO A 465 2.29 -2.11 10.17
C PRO A 465 3.67 -2.57 9.72
N ASP A 466 4.03 -2.29 8.47
CA ASP A 466 5.19 -2.86 7.79
C ASP A 466 6.46 -2.22 8.43
N ILE A 467 6.62 -2.46 9.73
CA ILE A 467 7.53 -1.82 10.67
C ILE A 467 8.53 -2.90 11.04
N THR A 468 9.63 -2.92 10.30
CA THR A 468 10.82 -3.62 10.74
C THR A 468 11.64 -2.72 11.65
N VAL A 469 11.75 -3.06 12.93
CA VAL A 469 12.82 -2.50 13.77
C VAL A 469 14.07 -3.36 13.66
N ASP A 470 15.17 -2.64 13.43
CA ASP A 470 16.55 -3.09 13.54
C ASP A 470 16.82 -3.85 14.86
N SER A 471 17.24 -5.11 14.73
CA SER A 471 17.63 -5.97 15.86
C SER A 471 19.09 -5.80 16.31
N SER A 472 19.78 -4.73 15.88
CA SER A 472 21.21 -4.51 16.17
C SER A 472 21.54 -3.36 17.13
N ARG A 473 20.75 -3.21 18.22
CA ARG A 473 21.21 -2.53 19.45
C ARG A 473 21.00 -3.37 20.70
#